data_AF-A0AAD0PV99-F1
#
_entry.id   AF-A0AAD0PV99-F1
#
_cell.length_a   1.000
_cell.length_b   1.000
_cell.length_c   1.000
_cell.angle_alpha   90.00
_cell.angle_beta   90.00
_cell.angle_gamma   90.00
#
_symmetry.space_group_name_H-M   'P 1'
#
loop_
_entity.id
_entity.type
_entity.pdbx_description
1 polymer ?
#
loop_
_entity_poly.entity_id
_entity_poly.type
_entity_poly.pdbx_seq_one_letter_code
_entity_poly.pdbx_strand_id
1 'polypeptide(L)'
;MKRSNALFNSTIGIAGLVVFTVSVIAATALLMSPRQNVPYEKLKAAAIESCQKSTQQAGFVVIKDGGSVEAKLFGLEDHENKILRSTVAIQNCQNMQMTEYCMGDCKDKKGAGVRGVVFRMSYFDPALK
;
A
#
# COMPACT_ATOMS: atom_id res chain seq x y z
N MET A 1 64.27 -5.41 6.85
CA MET A 1 62.92 -5.62 6.30
C MET A 1 61.90 -4.79 7.09
N LYS A 2 61.62 -3.53 6.72
CA LYS A 2 60.58 -2.68 7.37
C LYS A 2 59.80 -1.77 6.40
N ARG A 3 60.20 -1.69 5.12
CA ARG A 3 59.58 -0.79 4.12
C ARG A 3 58.45 -1.42 3.29
N SER A 4 58.33 -2.75 3.21
CA SER A 4 57.29 -3.41 2.39
C SER A 4 55.87 -3.32 2.97
N ASN A 5 55.71 -3.21 4.29
CA ASN A 5 54.39 -3.24 4.92
C ASN A 5 53.61 -1.92 4.77
N ALA A 6 54.32 -0.80 4.62
CA ALA A 6 53.69 0.52 4.48
C ALA A 6 53.03 0.70 3.10
N LEU A 7 53.67 0.19 2.04
CA LEU A 7 53.15 0.23 0.67
C LEU A 7 51.95 -0.71 0.48
N PHE A 8 51.96 -1.87 1.14
CA PHE A 8 50.87 -2.83 1.05
C PHE A 8 49.61 -2.35 1.79
N ASN A 9 49.78 -1.77 2.98
CA ASN A 9 48.66 -1.17 3.75
C ASN A 9 48.07 0.05 3.04
N SER A 10 48.88 0.88 2.38
CA SER A 10 48.35 2.04 1.64
C SER A 10 47.59 1.62 0.39
N THR A 11 48.02 0.58 -0.34
CA THR A 11 47.26 0.04 -1.48
C THR A 11 45.92 -0.58 -1.07
N ILE A 12 45.86 -1.29 0.07
CA ILE A 12 44.60 -1.85 0.61
C ILE A 12 43.67 -0.72 1.08
N GLY A 13 44.21 0.31 1.74
CA GLY A 13 43.45 1.47 2.17
C GLY A 13 42.84 2.25 1.00
N ILE A 14 43.59 2.46 -0.08
CA ILE A 14 43.12 3.15 -1.29
C ILE A 14 42.09 2.30 -2.03
N ALA A 15 42.33 0.99 -2.19
CA ALA A 15 41.36 0.09 -2.82
C ALA A 15 40.04 0.02 -2.03
N GLY A 16 40.10 -0.05 -0.70
CA GLY A 16 38.91 -0.01 0.16
C GLY A 16 38.13 1.30 0.04
N LEU A 17 38.83 2.44 -0.09
CA LEU A 17 38.21 3.75 -0.24
C LEU A 17 37.51 3.91 -1.61
N VAL A 18 38.08 3.34 -2.67
CA VAL A 18 37.48 3.33 -4.01
C VAL A 18 36.23 2.44 -4.03
N VAL A 19 36.26 1.26 -3.41
CA VAL A 19 35.07 0.39 -3.32
C VAL A 19 33.96 1.06 -2.50
N PHE A 20 34.30 1.73 -1.40
CA PHE A 20 33.32 2.44 -0.58
C PHE A 20 32.68 3.61 -1.33
N THR A 21 33.46 4.41 -2.05
CA THR A 21 32.95 5.55 -2.82
C THR A 21 32.04 5.12 -3.98
N VAL A 22 32.41 4.09 -4.74
CA VAL A 22 31.54 3.55 -5.81
C VAL A 22 30.23 3.00 -5.24
N SER A 23 30.27 2.32 -4.09
CA SER A 23 29.07 1.77 -3.44
C SER A 23 28.12 2.86 -2.96
N VAL A 24 28.66 3.92 -2.36
CA VAL A 24 27.87 5.08 -1.87
C VAL A 24 27.29 5.88 -3.04
N ILE A 25 28.04 6.05 -4.14
CA ILE A 25 27.57 6.76 -5.34
C ILE A 25 26.48 5.94 -6.06
N ALA A 26 26.65 4.63 -6.18
CA ALA A 26 25.63 3.76 -6.77
C ALA A 26 24.34 3.73 -5.92
N ALA A 27 24.47 3.68 -4.59
CA ALA A 27 23.33 3.73 -3.68
C ALA A 27 22.59 5.08 -3.74
N THR A 28 23.33 6.20 -3.81
CA THR A 28 22.71 7.53 -3.96
C THR A 28 22.08 7.73 -5.34
N ALA A 29 22.66 7.17 -6.41
CA ALA A 29 22.05 7.16 -7.74
C ALA A 29 20.75 6.33 -7.79
N LEU A 30 20.67 5.23 -7.05
CA LEU A 30 19.43 4.45 -6.89
C LEU A 30 18.37 5.23 -6.10
N LEU A 31 18.77 5.99 -5.07
CA LEU A 31 17.87 6.86 -4.31
C LEU A 31 17.43 8.10 -5.10
N MET A 32 18.24 8.58 -6.04
CA MET A 32 17.94 9.70 -6.95
C MET A 32 17.35 9.26 -8.30
N SER A 33 17.14 7.96 -8.51
CA SER A 33 16.46 7.45 -9.69
C SER A 33 15.10 8.15 -9.78
N PRO A 34 14.71 8.69 -10.94
CA PRO A 34 13.53 9.53 -11.04
C PRO A 34 12.36 8.72 -10.54
N ARG A 35 11.73 9.16 -9.44
CA ARG A 35 10.41 8.67 -9.05
C ARG A 35 9.59 8.73 -10.33
N GLN A 36 9.26 7.57 -10.88
CA GLN A 36 8.55 7.50 -12.15
C GLN A 36 7.40 8.48 -12.03
N ASN A 37 7.37 9.44 -12.95
CA ASN A 37 6.41 10.53 -12.97
C ASN A 37 5.06 9.95 -13.43
N VAL A 38 4.56 8.97 -12.68
CA VAL A 38 3.27 8.35 -12.91
C VAL A 38 2.27 9.41 -12.47
N PRO A 39 1.43 9.89 -13.39
CA PRO A 39 0.44 10.89 -13.04
C PRO A 39 -0.42 10.35 -11.89
N TYR A 40 -0.58 11.17 -10.86
CA TYR A 40 -1.24 10.81 -9.60
C TYR A 40 -2.61 10.15 -9.80
N GLU A 41 -3.37 10.63 -10.79
CA GLU A 41 -4.66 10.05 -11.19
C GLU A 41 -4.58 8.58 -11.63
N LYS A 42 -3.48 8.16 -12.27
CA LYS A 42 -3.28 6.76 -12.65
C LYS A 42 -2.97 5.88 -11.44
N LEU A 43 -2.23 6.39 -10.45
CA LEU A 43 -1.94 5.66 -9.20
C LEU A 43 -3.22 5.46 -8.39
N LYS A 44 -4.01 6.53 -8.26
CA LYS A 44 -5.33 6.50 -7.60
C LYS A 44 -6.29 5.53 -8.28
N ALA A 45 -6.41 5.60 -9.60
CA ALA A 45 -7.28 4.70 -10.36
C ALA A 45 -6.85 3.23 -10.19
N ALA A 46 -5.54 2.95 -10.28
CA ALA A 46 -5.00 1.60 -10.11
C ALA A 46 -5.24 1.04 -8.70
N ALA A 47 -5.06 1.85 -7.65
CA ALA A 47 -5.33 1.45 -6.27
C ALA A 47 -6.81 1.13 -6.05
N ILE A 48 -7.71 1.98 -6.56
CA ILE A 48 -9.16 1.78 -6.46
C ILE A 48 -9.60 0.52 -7.22
N GLU A 49 -9.06 0.29 -8.43
CA GLU A 49 -9.37 -0.90 -9.21
C GLU A 49 -8.87 -2.19 -8.55
N SER A 50 -7.64 -2.17 -8.02
CA SER A 50 -7.07 -3.31 -7.29
C SER A 50 -7.88 -3.63 -6.04
N CYS A 51 -8.20 -2.62 -5.23
CA CYS A 51 -9.03 -2.77 -4.04
C CYS A 51 -10.42 -3.32 -4.39
N GLN A 52 -11.06 -2.82 -5.46
CA GLN A 52 -12.34 -3.33 -5.93
C GLN A 52 -12.23 -4.83 -6.26
N LYS A 53 -11.26 -5.25 -7.08
CA LYS A 53 -11.11 -6.64 -7.50
C LYS A 53 -10.92 -7.57 -6.31
N SER A 54 -10.02 -7.22 -5.39
CA SER A 54 -9.78 -8.02 -4.17
C SER A 54 -11.05 -8.13 -3.31
N THR A 55 -11.77 -7.02 -3.15
CA THR A 55 -12.96 -6.99 -2.30
C THR A 55 -14.13 -7.76 -2.94
N GLN A 56 -14.27 -7.71 -4.26
CA GLN A 56 -15.23 -8.55 -5.00
C GLN A 56 -14.88 -10.04 -4.90
N GLN A 57 -13.59 -10.40 -4.96
CA GLN A 57 -13.12 -11.78 -4.76
C GLN A 57 -13.44 -12.30 -3.35
N ALA A 58 -13.45 -11.42 -2.34
CA ALA A 58 -13.88 -11.76 -0.98
C ALA A 58 -15.41 -11.90 -0.82
N GLY A 59 -16.18 -11.70 -1.90
CA GLY A 59 -17.64 -11.88 -1.94
C GLY A 59 -18.46 -10.63 -1.62
N PHE A 60 -17.83 -9.45 -1.57
CA PHE A 60 -18.54 -8.20 -1.30
C PHE A 60 -19.15 -7.62 -2.59
N VAL A 61 -20.30 -6.97 -2.45
CA VAL A 61 -20.83 -6.06 -3.46
C VAL A 61 -20.12 -4.72 -3.31
N VAL A 62 -19.41 -4.31 -4.36
CA VAL A 62 -18.54 -3.13 -4.33
C VAL A 62 -19.11 -2.02 -5.20
N ILE A 63 -19.15 -0.80 -4.66
CA ILE A 63 -19.57 0.43 -5.33
C ILE A 63 -18.39 1.41 -5.33
N LYS A 64 -18.03 1.90 -6.52
CA LYS A 64 -17.05 2.98 -6.68
C LYS A 64 -17.72 4.33 -6.56
N ASP A 65 -17.04 5.26 -5.89
CA ASP A 65 -17.45 6.65 -5.82
C ASP A 65 -16.22 7.56 -5.89
N GLY A 66 -15.84 7.93 -7.12
CA GLY A 66 -14.70 8.79 -7.42
C GLY A 66 -13.37 8.25 -6.88
N GLY A 67 -13.00 8.70 -5.68
CA GLY A 67 -11.79 8.30 -4.94
C GLY A 67 -12.02 7.26 -3.85
N SER A 68 -13.24 6.73 -3.70
CA SER A 68 -13.63 5.84 -2.61
C SER A 68 -14.21 4.53 -3.13
N VAL A 69 -14.09 3.49 -2.30
CA VAL A 69 -14.68 2.18 -2.47
C VAL A 69 -15.59 1.92 -1.29
N GLU A 70 -16.87 1.66 -1.55
CA GLU A 70 -17.81 1.12 -0.57
C GLU A 70 -18.00 -0.37 -0.86
N ALA A 71 -17.89 -1.20 0.17
CA ALA A 71 -18.07 -2.63 0.07
C ALA A 71 -19.16 -3.10 1.05
N LYS A 72 -20.02 -3.99 0.58
CA LYS A 72 -21.16 -4.52 1.33
C LYS A 72 -21.15 -6.04 1.29
N LEU A 73 -21.29 -6.67 2.44
CA LEU A 73 -21.54 -8.09 2.57
C LEU A 73 -22.85 -8.27 3.34
N PHE A 74 -23.86 -8.83 2.69
CA PHE A 74 -25.17 -9.03 3.31
C PHE A 74 -25.16 -10.21 4.26
N GLY A 75 -26.09 -10.19 5.22
CA GLY A 75 -26.25 -11.26 6.20
C GLY A 75 -25.26 -11.17 7.36
N LEU A 76 -25.61 -11.78 8.48
CA LEU A 76 -24.82 -11.83 9.72
C LEU A 76 -24.65 -13.26 10.24
N GLU A 77 -25.10 -14.25 9.48
CA GLU A 77 -24.76 -15.65 9.69
C GLU A 77 -23.23 -15.80 9.68
N ASP A 78 -22.67 -16.55 10.64
CA ASP A 78 -21.22 -16.77 10.75
C ASP A 78 -20.39 -15.45 10.83
N HIS A 79 -20.68 -14.65 11.86
CA HIS A 79 -20.07 -13.34 12.09
C HIS A 79 -18.53 -13.37 12.14
N GLU A 80 -17.92 -14.43 12.69
CA GLU A 80 -16.46 -14.58 12.76
C GLU A 80 -15.83 -14.64 11.37
N ASN A 81 -16.40 -15.45 10.48
CA ASN A 81 -15.97 -15.56 9.09
C ASN A 81 -16.18 -14.25 8.32
N LYS A 82 -17.28 -13.53 8.58
CA LYS A 82 -17.51 -12.22 7.97
C LYS A 82 -16.48 -11.18 8.40
N ILE A 83 -16.12 -11.17 9.69
CA ILE A 83 -15.03 -10.30 10.19
C ILE A 83 -13.73 -10.66 9.48
N LEU A 84 -13.36 -11.94 9.45
CA LEU A 84 -12.13 -12.40 8.81
C LEU A 84 -12.06 -11.99 7.33
N ARG A 85 -13.14 -12.24 6.57
CA ARG A 85 -13.24 -11.84 5.16
C ARG A 85 -13.12 -10.33 4.97
N SER A 86 -13.73 -9.56 5.87
CA SER A 86 -13.65 -8.10 5.86
C SER A 86 -12.21 -7.63 6.12
N THR A 87 -11.54 -8.21 7.12
CA THR A 87 -10.14 -7.89 7.43
C THR A 87 -9.22 -8.18 6.26
N VAL A 88 -9.35 -9.36 5.63
CA VAL A 88 -8.54 -9.72 4.46
C VAL A 88 -8.82 -8.77 3.29
N ALA A 89 -10.09 -8.45 3.02
CA ALA A 89 -10.46 -7.51 1.97
C ALA A 89 -9.85 -6.11 2.19
N ILE A 90 -9.95 -5.60 3.42
CA ILE A 90 -9.40 -4.29 3.82
C ILE A 90 -7.87 -4.28 3.72
N GLN A 91 -7.19 -5.33 4.20
CA GLN A 91 -5.72 -5.41 4.16
C GLN A 91 -5.16 -5.47 2.74
N ASN A 92 -5.90 -6.07 1.80
CA ASN A 92 -5.49 -6.13 0.40
C ASN A 92 -5.68 -4.80 -0.36
N CYS A 93 -6.43 -3.85 0.20
CA CYS A 93 -6.62 -2.52 -0.38
C CYS A 93 -5.43 -1.61 -0.08
N GLN A 94 -4.34 -1.79 -0.82
CA GLN A 94 -3.13 -0.96 -0.68
C GLN A 94 -3.38 0.51 -1.07
N ASN A 95 -2.72 1.44 -0.38
CA ASN A 95 -2.85 2.88 -0.57
C ASN A 95 -4.29 3.40 -0.41
N MET A 96 -5.11 2.66 0.35
CA MET A 96 -6.46 3.06 0.73
C MET A 96 -6.52 3.18 2.26
N GLN A 97 -7.23 4.19 2.75
CA GLN A 97 -7.50 4.40 4.16
C GLN A 97 -8.95 4.05 4.45
N MET A 98 -9.19 3.26 5.48
CA MET A 98 -10.54 2.99 5.97
C MET A 98 -11.14 4.27 6.57
N THR A 99 -12.28 4.69 6.05
CA THR A 99 -13.01 5.88 6.51
C THR A 99 -14.22 5.53 7.34
N GLU A 100 -14.82 4.36 7.09
CA GLU A 100 -15.98 3.88 7.82
C GLU A 100 -15.98 2.35 7.86
N TYR A 101 -16.42 1.80 8.97
CA TYR A 101 -16.66 0.37 9.13
C TYR A 101 -17.89 0.18 10.02
N CYS A 102 -18.81 -0.67 9.58
CA CYS A 102 -20.01 -1.03 10.30
C CYS A 102 -20.29 -2.53 10.12
N MET A 103 -20.75 -3.17 11.19
CA MET A 103 -21.24 -4.54 11.19
C MET A 103 -22.52 -4.60 12.03
N GLY A 104 -23.56 -5.26 11.51
CA GLY A 104 -24.88 -5.29 12.13
C GLY A 104 -25.92 -4.65 11.21
N ASP A 105 -26.74 -3.75 11.77
CA ASP A 105 -27.67 -2.94 11.00
C ASP A 105 -26.98 -1.63 10.58
N CYS A 106 -26.45 -1.64 9.35
CA CYS A 106 -25.64 -0.56 8.79
C CYS A 106 -26.43 0.32 7.81
N LYS A 107 -25.87 1.48 7.48
CA LYS A 107 -26.37 2.35 6.42
C LYS A 107 -25.36 2.44 5.30
N ASP A 108 -25.83 2.31 4.07
CA ASP A 108 -24.98 2.59 2.91
C ASP A 108 -24.87 4.08 2.59
N LYS A 109 -24.08 4.44 1.56
CA LYS A 109 -23.83 5.85 1.19
C LYS A 109 -25.11 6.59 0.80
N LYS A 110 -26.15 5.85 0.40
CA LYS A 110 -27.46 6.38 0.02
C LYS A 110 -28.45 6.38 1.19
N GLY A 111 -28.02 5.98 2.38
CA GLY A 111 -28.85 5.88 3.58
C GLY A 111 -29.76 4.64 3.61
N ALA A 112 -29.60 3.70 2.68
CA ALA A 112 -30.35 2.45 2.69
C ALA A 112 -29.83 1.53 3.80
N GLY A 113 -30.75 0.89 4.52
CA GLY A 113 -30.42 -0.08 5.56
C GLY A 113 -29.83 -1.36 4.97
N VAL A 114 -28.67 -1.77 5.47
CA VAL A 114 -27.96 -2.99 5.10
C VAL A 114 -27.69 -3.78 6.35
N ARG A 115 -28.27 -4.99 6.46
CA ARG A 115 -27.95 -5.91 7.54
C ARG A 115 -26.78 -6.80 7.11
N GLY A 116 -25.62 -6.61 7.74
CA GLY A 116 -24.39 -7.30 7.38
C GLY A 116 -23.14 -6.48 7.72
N VAL A 117 -22.13 -6.51 6.85
CA VAL A 117 -20.92 -5.69 6.96
C VAL A 117 -20.93 -4.63 5.86
N VAL A 118 -20.66 -3.38 6.24
CA VAL A 118 -20.42 -2.27 5.32
C VAL A 118 -19.13 -1.59 5.71
N PHE A 119 -18.22 -1.41 4.76
CA PHE A 119 -17.03 -0.60 4.98
C PHE A 119 -16.76 0.32 3.80
N ARG A 120 -16.12 1.45 4.10
CA ARG A 120 -15.69 2.44 3.11
C ARG A 120 -14.22 2.69 3.26
N MET A 121 -13.55 2.74 2.11
CA MET A 121 -12.16 3.12 2.03
C MET A 121 -12.00 4.23 1.01
N SER A 122 -11.13 5.18 1.30
CA SER A 122 -10.78 6.28 0.40
C SER A 122 -9.32 6.19 0.05
N TYR A 123 -8.95 6.57 -1.17
CA TYR A 123 -7.54 6.63 -1.56
C TYR A 123 -6.75 7.50 -0.57
N PHE A 124 -5.63 6.98 -0.10
CA PHE A 124 -4.73 7.70 0.79
C PHE A 124 -3.93 8.71 -0.03
N ASP A 125 -4.28 9.99 0.10
CA ASP A 125 -3.54 11.09 -0.51
C ASP A 125 -2.42 11.56 0.45
N PRO A 126 -1.14 11.26 0.16
CA PRO A 126 -0.04 11.71 1.00
C PRO A 126 0.18 13.23 0.97
N ALA A 127 -0.40 13.96 0.02
CA ALA A 127 -0.29 15.43 -0.08
C ALA A 127 -1.37 16.18 0.72
N LEU A 128 -2.43 15.50 1.17
CA LEU A 128 -3.52 16.07 1.99
C LEU A 128 -3.31 15.84 3.50
N LYS A 129 -2.08 15.53 3.93
CA LYS A 129 -1.70 15.37 5.34
C LYS A 129 -0.75 16.46 5.81
#